data_AF-A0A316R038-F1
#
_entry.id   AF-A0A316R038-F1
#
_cell.length_a   1.000
_cell.length_b   1.000
_cell.length_c   1.000
_cell.angle_alpha   90.00
_cell.angle_beta   90.00
_cell.angle_gamma   90.00
#
_symmetry.space_group_name_H-M   'P 1'
#
loop_
_entity.id
_entity.type
_entity.pdbx_description
1 polymer ?
#
loop_
_entity_poly.entity_id
_entity_poly.type
_entity_poly.pdbx_seq_one_letter_code
_entity_poly.pdbx_strand_id
1 'polypeptide(L)'
;MGAIEKGGVVIMRIDAVQLALLCASHFIIFFSYDDVCGVRYRSDYDVEFEGKNLSLWCEVKFDKMKRKLVQFRFDADLRYEDGEVEIIGSVRDAARKAICFINEYLTG
;
A
#
# COMPACT_ATOMS: atom_id res chain seq x y z
N MET A 1 6.71 -14.58 2.77
CA MET A 1 8.07 -14.09 3.05
C MET A 1 8.22 -14.30 4.55
N GLY A 2 8.82 -13.42 5.36
CA GLY A 2 8.85 -13.66 6.81
C GLY A 2 9.57 -12.57 7.61
N ALA A 3 9.16 -12.40 8.86
CA ALA A 3 9.88 -11.59 9.84
C ALA A 3 11.10 -12.36 10.38
N ILE A 4 12.24 -11.68 10.47
CA ILE A 4 13.48 -12.21 11.07
C ILE A 4 13.86 -11.32 12.24
N GLU A 5 14.08 -11.90 13.40
CA GLU A 5 14.63 -11.18 14.56
C GLU A 5 16.15 -11.23 14.53
N LYS A 6 16.81 -10.06 14.48
CA LYS A 6 18.26 -9.96 14.52
C LYS A 6 18.68 -8.94 15.57
N GLY A 7 19.24 -9.42 16.69
CA GLY A 7 19.76 -8.55 17.75
C GLY A 7 18.69 -7.72 18.46
N GLY A 8 17.44 -8.18 18.50
CA GLY A 8 16.31 -7.47 19.12
C GLY A 8 15.54 -6.53 18.18
N VAL A 9 15.97 -6.39 16.92
CA VAL A 9 15.26 -5.62 15.89
C VAL A 9 14.52 -6.59 14.97
N VAL A 10 13.25 -6.32 14.71
CA VAL A 10 12.42 -7.10 13.78
C VAL A 10 12.64 -6.57 12.37
N ILE A 11 13.06 -7.43 11.43
CA ILE A 11 13.13 -7.09 10.01
C ILE A 11 12.04 -7.86 9.30
N MET A 12 11.06 -7.14 8.77
CA MET A 12 9.93 -7.73 8.06
C MET A 12 10.11 -7.58 6.56
N ARG A 13 10.30 -8.71 5.87
CA ARG A 13 10.48 -8.72 4.41
C ARG A 13 9.16 -8.94 3.72
N ILE A 14 8.77 -8.00 2.86
CA ILE A 14 7.49 -8.04 2.15
C ILE A 14 7.72 -7.87 0.65
N ASP A 15 7.03 -8.68 -0.15
CA ASP A 15 7.09 -8.56 -1.61
C ASP A 15 6.46 -7.24 -2.03
N ALA A 16 7.12 -6.50 -2.91
CA ALA A 16 6.59 -5.23 -3.39
C ALA A 16 5.17 -5.37 -3.97
N VAL A 17 4.87 -6.45 -4.70
CA VAL A 17 3.54 -6.68 -5.28
C VAL A 17 2.53 -7.01 -4.19
N GLN A 18 2.88 -7.86 -3.22
CA GLN A 18 1.99 -8.17 -2.10
C GLN A 18 1.66 -6.91 -1.29
N LEU A 19 2.67 -6.10 -0.96
CA LEU A 19 2.46 -4.86 -0.23
C LEU A 19 1.61 -3.86 -1.03
N ALA A 20 1.89 -3.71 -2.33
CA ALA A 20 1.11 -2.83 -3.20
C ALA A 20 -0.36 -3.26 -3.29
N LEU A 21 -0.64 -4.56 -3.41
CA LEU A 21 -2.00 -5.09 -3.44
C LEU A 21 -2.72 -4.95 -2.10
N LEU A 22 -2.01 -5.13 -0.98
CA LEU A 22 -2.55 -4.92 0.36
C LEU A 22 -2.96 -3.45 0.57
N CYS A 23 -2.08 -2.53 0.19
CA CYS A 23 -2.34 -1.09 0.23
C CYS A 23 -3.48 -0.70 -0.72
N ALA A 24 -3.51 -1.26 -1.93
CA ALA A 24 -4.57 -1.01 -2.91
C ALA A 24 -5.94 -1.52 -2.44
N SER A 25 -5.98 -2.70 -1.81
CA SER A 25 -7.22 -3.26 -1.26
C SER A 25 -7.74 -2.42 -0.10
N HIS A 26 -6.86 -2.00 0.81
CA HIS A 26 -7.21 -1.10 1.91
C HIS A 26 -7.71 0.24 1.37
N PHE A 27 -7.00 0.82 0.41
CA PHE A 27 -7.46 2.01 -0.28
C PHE A 27 -8.90 1.83 -0.80
N ILE A 28 -9.18 0.77 -1.57
CA ILE A 28 -10.52 0.53 -2.12
C ILE A 28 -11.61 0.41 -1.05
N ILE A 29 -11.36 -0.32 0.04
CA ILE A 29 -12.36 -0.55 1.11
C ILE A 29 -12.79 0.77 1.76
N PHE A 30 -11.85 1.68 1.97
CA PHE A 30 -12.08 2.95 2.67
C PHE A 30 -12.22 4.15 1.72
N PHE A 31 -12.12 3.91 0.41
CA PHE A 31 -12.21 4.94 -0.61
C PHE A 31 -13.64 5.42 -0.76
N SER A 32 -13.85 6.73 -0.57
CA SER A 32 -15.07 7.43 -0.97
C SER A 32 -14.81 8.27 -2.22
N TYR A 33 -15.69 8.15 -3.21
CA TYR A 33 -15.64 8.94 -4.45
C TYR A 33 -15.76 10.45 -4.22
N ASP A 34 -16.37 10.86 -3.11
CA ASP A 34 -16.54 12.27 -2.75
C ASP A 34 -15.22 12.93 -2.31
N ASP A 35 -14.23 12.14 -1.86
CA ASP A 35 -12.95 12.63 -1.32
C ASP A 35 -11.86 12.84 -2.39
N VAL A 36 -12.10 12.38 -3.62
CA VAL A 36 -11.07 12.28 -4.68
C VAL A 36 -10.96 13.53 -5.54
N CYS A 37 -11.52 14.64 -5.08
CA CYS A 37 -11.58 15.86 -5.86
C CYS A 37 -10.22 16.61 -5.93
N GLY A 38 -9.18 15.99 -6.49
CA GLY A 38 -7.91 16.65 -6.85
C GLY A 38 -6.84 16.58 -5.77
N VAL A 39 -6.91 15.60 -4.87
CA VAL A 39 -6.10 15.55 -3.65
C VAL A 39 -5.16 14.34 -3.68
N ARG A 40 -3.94 14.52 -3.18
CA ARG A 40 -3.06 13.42 -2.77
C ARG A 40 -3.68 12.80 -1.53
N TYR A 41 -4.28 11.64 -1.68
CA TYR A 41 -4.86 10.93 -0.55
C TYR A 41 -3.77 10.13 0.15
N ARG A 42 -3.42 10.53 1.37
CA ARG A 42 -2.61 9.74 2.29
C ARG A 42 -3.57 9.00 3.22
N SER A 43 -3.42 7.68 3.33
CA SER A 43 -4.06 6.95 4.41
C SER A 43 -3.08 6.06 5.12
N ASP A 44 -3.16 6.09 6.45
CA ASP A 44 -2.38 5.31 7.38
C ASP A 44 -3.35 4.25 7.97
N TYR A 45 -3.27 3.00 7.51
CA TYR A 45 -4.15 1.89 7.91
C TYR A 45 -3.41 0.82 8.68
N ASP A 46 -4.07 0.17 9.64
CA ASP A 46 -3.43 -0.88 10.42
C ASP A 46 -3.90 -2.27 10.01
N VAL A 47 -2.95 -3.18 9.78
CA VAL A 47 -3.25 -4.55 9.32
C VAL A 47 -2.35 -5.57 10.00
N GLU A 48 -2.87 -6.76 10.25
CA GLU A 48 -2.03 -7.90 10.60
C GLU A 48 -1.56 -8.61 9.33
N PHE A 49 -0.24 -8.73 9.16
CA PHE A 49 0.39 -9.47 8.06
C PHE A 49 1.49 -10.37 8.63
N GLU A 50 1.43 -11.67 8.31
CA GLU A 50 2.38 -12.67 8.83
C GLU A 50 2.58 -12.58 10.37
N GLY A 51 1.51 -12.30 11.12
CA GLY A 51 1.53 -12.19 12.59
C GLY A 51 2.09 -10.88 13.14
N LYS A 52 2.35 -9.88 12.28
CA LYS A 52 2.87 -8.56 12.66
C LYS A 52 1.88 -7.47 12.29
N ASN A 53 1.79 -6.44 13.15
CA ASN A 53 0.93 -5.29 12.89
C ASN A 53 1.70 -4.25 12.08
N LEU A 54 1.22 -4.00 10.87
CA LEU A 54 1.74 -3.01 9.95
C LEU A 54 0.85 -1.77 9.94
N SER A 55 1.46 -0.60 9.92
CA SER A 55 0.82 0.64 9.48
C SER A 55 1.11 0.83 7.99
N LEU A 56 0.11 0.64 7.14
CA LEU A 56 0.19 0.81 5.70
C LEU A 56 -0.01 2.26 5.33
N TRP A 57 0.83 2.74 4.43
CA TRP A 57 0.69 4.04 3.82
C TRP A 57 0.41 3.92 2.33
N CYS A 58 -0.47 4.74 1.79
CA CYS A 58 -0.54 4.93 0.34
C CYS A 58 -0.81 6.39 -0.05
N GLU A 59 -0.26 6.81 -1.19
CA GLU A 59 -0.56 8.07 -1.87
C GLU A 59 -1.12 7.80 -3.26
N VAL A 60 -2.31 8.32 -3.55
CA VAL A 60 -2.91 8.20 -4.88
C VAL A 60 -3.04 9.53 -5.59
N LYS A 61 -2.93 9.51 -6.93
CA LYS A 61 -3.30 10.62 -7.80
C LYS A 61 -4.33 10.15 -8.81
N PHE A 62 -5.47 10.84 -8.82
CA PHE A 62 -6.57 10.59 -9.74
C PHE A 62 -6.63 11.65 -10.86
N ASP A 63 -6.72 11.20 -12.10
CA ASP A 63 -7.01 12.05 -13.26
C ASP A 63 -8.53 12.12 -13.45
N LYS A 64 -9.11 13.26 -13.08
CA LYS A 64 -10.57 13.49 -13.16
C LYS A 64 -11.10 13.40 -14.60
N MET A 65 -10.35 13.93 -15.57
CA MET A 65 -10.78 13.98 -16.97
C MET A 65 -10.82 12.57 -17.56
N LYS A 66 -9.86 11.73 -17.18
CA LYS A 66 -9.78 10.33 -17.64
C LYS A 66 -10.49 9.34 -16.71
N ARG A 67 -11.05 9.83 -15.60
CA ARG A 67 -11.69 9.04 -14.53
C ARG A 67 -10.86 7.82 -14.10
N LYS A 68 -9.55 8.02 -13.87
CA LYS A 68 -8.65 6.92 -13.50
C LYS A 68 -7.50 7.35 -12.60
N LEU A 69 -6.99 6.43 -11.77
CA LEU A 69 -5.70 6.61 -11.11
C LEU A 69 -4.57 6.63 -12.13
N VAL A 70 -3.64 7.57 -11.92
CA VAL A 70 -2.43 7.75 -12.72
C VAL A 70 -1.16 7.60 -11.90
N GLN A 71 -1.27 7.61 -10.57
CA GLN A 71 -0.14 7.39 -9.67
C GLN A 71 -0.63 6.67 -8.42
N PHE A 72 0.20 5.75 -7.94
CA PHE A 72 0.04 5.03 -6.69
C PHE A 72 1.43 4.92 -6.06
N ARG A 73 1.58 5.39 -4.84
CA ARG A 73 2.73 5.12 -3.98
C ARG A 73 2.23 4.38 -2.76
N PHE A 74 3.08 3.54 -2.20
CA PHE A 74 2.74 2.74 -1.05
C PHE A 74 3.99 2.49 -0.22
N ASP A 75 3.79 2.28 1.06
CA ASP A 75 4.82 1.93 2.02
C ASP A 75 4.17 1.23 3.23
N ALA A 76 4.98 0.73 4.15
CA ALA A 76 4.51 0.23 5.44
C ALA A 76 5.56 0.35 6.53
N ASP A 77 5.10 0.59 7.74
CA ASP A 77 5.90 0.59 8.96
C ASP A 77 5.39 -0.49 9.95
N LEU A 78 6.26 -0.97 10.83
CA LEU A 78 5.84 -1.79 11.97
C LEU A 78 5.21 -0.90 13.05
N ARG A 79 4.03 -1.27 13.53
CA ARG A 79 3.25 -0.38 14.41
C ARG A 79 3.62 -0.45 15.89
N TYR A 80 3.90 -1.66 16.39
CA TYR A 80 4.06 -1.93 17.83
C TYR A 80 5.43 -2.52 18.17
N GLU A 81 6.34 -2.56 17.21
CA GLU A 81 7.63 -3.20 17.33
C GLU A 81 8.70 -2.29 16.74
N ASP A 82 9.83 -2.17 17.44
CA ASP A 82 11.02 -1.52 16.90
C ASP A 82 11.61 -2.43 15.81
N GLY A 83 11.48 -1.99 14.57
CA GLY A 83 11.82 -2.80 13.41
C GLY A 83 11.73 -2.05 12.10
N GLU A 84 12.17 -2.71 11.03
CA GLU A 84 12.16 -2.17 9.68
C GLU A 84 11.36 -3.07 8.75
N VAL A 85 10.63 -2.47 7.82
CA VAL A 85 10.02 -3.16 6.70
C VAL A 85 10.97 -3.09 5.51
N GLU A 86 11.48 -4.23 5.08
CA GLU A 86 12.32 -4.35 3.89
C GLU A 86 11.44 -4.78 2.71
N ILE A 87 11.21 -3.86 1.77
CA ILE A 87 10.43 -4.14 0.56
C ILE A 87 11.32 -4.84 -0.47
N ILE A 88 10.95 -6.07 -0.82
CA ILE A 88 11.69 -6.90 -1.78
C ILE A 88 11.05 -6.79 -3.16
N GLY A 89 11.87 -6.46 -4.17
CA GLY A 89 11.45 -6.40 -5.57
C GLY A 89 11.20 -4.97 -6.10
N SER A 90 10.58 -4.88 -7.28
CA SER A 90 10.39 -3.61 -7.98
C SER A 90 9.15 -2.87 -7.48
N VAL A 91 9.36 -1.87 -6.62
CA VAL A 91 8.29 -0.95 -6.15
C VAL A 91 7.57 -0.30 -7.33
N ARG A 92 8.31 0.07 -8.39
CA ARG A 92 7.74 0.69 -9.59
C ARG A 92 6.76 -0.23 -10.31
N ASP A 93 7.11 -1.51 -10.49
CA ASP A 93 6.25 -2.45 -11.21
C ASP A 93 5.08 -2.91 -10.34
N ALA A 94 5.29 -3.05 -9.04
CA ALA A 94 4.22 -3.28 -8.09
C ALA A 94 3.19 -2.13 -8.07
N ALA A 95 3.65 -0.88 -8.05
CA ALA A 95 2.77 0.29 -8.15
C ALA A 95 1.95 0.30 -9.45
N ARG A 96 2.56 -0.08 -10.59
CA ARG A 96 1.84 -0.20 -11.86
C ARG A 96 0.75 -1.27 -11.80
N LYS A 97 1.03 -2.43 -11.21
CA LYS A 97 0.04 -3.49 -11.01
C LYS A 97 -1.11 -3.02 -10.11
N ALA A 98 -0.80 -2.33 -9.01
CA ALA A 98 -1.83 -1.75 -8.14
C ALA A 98 -2.71 -0.72 -8.87
N ILE A 99 -2.11 0.15 -9.71
CA ILE A 99 -2.89 1.09 -10.54
C ILE A 99 -3.85 0.36 -11.47
N CYS A 100 -3.40 -0.71 -12.15
CA CYS A 100 -4.28 -1.50 -13.01
C CYS A 100 -5.43 -2.11 -12.21
N PHE A 101 -5.12 -2.77 -11.09
CA PHE A 101 -6.10 -3.40 -10.20
C PHE A 101 -7.16 -2.40 -9.69
N ILE A 102 -6.74 -1.25 -9.16
CA ILE A 102 -7.67 -0.24 -8.64
C ILE A 102 -8.52 0.33 -9.79
N ASN A 103 -7.93 0.63 -10.95
CA ASN A 103 -8.70 1.16 -12.07
C ASN A 103 -9.73 0.15 -12.60
N GLU A 104 -9.37 -1.13 -12.68
CA GLU A 104 -10.31 -2.19 -13.04
C GLU A 104 -11.50 -2.20 -12.08
N TYR A 105 -11.25 -2.16 -10.77
CA TYR A 105 -12.30 -2.07 -9.74
C TYR A 105 -13.18 -0.82 -9.90
N LEU A 106 -12.59 0.35 -10.15
CA LEU A 106 -13.35 1.61 -10.27
C LEU A 106 -14.20 1.70 -11.56
N THR A 107 -13.86 0.93 -12.59
CA THR A 107 -14.56 0.93 -13.89
C THR A 107 -15.55 -0.22 -14.08
N GLY A 108 -15.46 -1.28 -13.25
CA GLY A 108 -16.39 -2.41 -13.24
C GLY A 108 -17.68 -2.08 -12.50
#